data_AF-A0AAQ4DJ31-F1
#
_entry.id   AF-A0AAQ4DJ31-F1
#
_cell.length_a   1.000
_cell.length_b   1.000
_cell.length_c   1.000
_cell.angle_alpha   90.00
_cell.angle_beta   90.00
_cell.angle_gamma   90.00
#
_symmetry.space_group_name_H-M   'P 1'
#
loop_
_entity.id
_entity.type
_entity.pdbx_description
1 polymer ?
#
loop_
_entity_poly.entity_id
_entity_poly.type
_entity_poly.pdbx_seq_one_letter_code
_entity_poly.pdbx_strand_id
1 'polypeptide(L)'
;MDVCPNKPVKCPYQQFGCNIQLSNKEMEDHLRSPSHVALLVGRILNLEAQNQTPQERKGASRSSKAPLLAPKTSLVLHFKRNKHPFQLPTRLNAANMETCGRCREEVYFKSMKMHAEEFCERRLLSCPYCESGVEARNLEASIQQMEQQVGHANVLKAHIEELKMEVQELRAENDVLKKAVYDIEVAQ
;
A
#
# COMPACT_ATOMS: atom_id res chain seq x y z
N MET A 1 -23.08 16.51 -9.05
CA MET A 1 -23.88 15.35 -8.57
C MET A 1 -24.37 15.74 -7.19
N ASP A 2 -25.62 16.21 -7.08
CA ASP A 2 -26.18 16.64 -5.80
C ASP A 2 -26.62 15.41 -5.00
N VAL A 3 -25.85 15.08 -3.97
CA VAL A 3 -26.18 13.97 -3.05
C VAL A 3 -27.17 14.50 -2.02
N CYS A 4 -28.36 13.88 -1.93
CA CYS A 4 -29.39 14.28 -0.97
C CYS A 4 -28.88 14.15 0.48
N PRO A 5 -28.89 15.23 1.29
CA PRO A 5 -28.31 15.23 2.64
C PRO A 5 -29.06 14.31 3.62
N ASN A 6 -30.35 14.06 3.37
CA ASN A 6 -31.22 13.26 4.24
C ASN A 6 -31.33 11.80 3.79
N LYS A 7 -30.68 11.40 2.69
CA LYS A 7 -30.72 10.01 2.23
C LYS A 7 -30.00 9.12 3.25
N PRO A 8 -30.63 8.05 3.76
CA PRO A 8 -29.97 7.11 4.63
C PRO A 8 -28.88 6.37 3.84
N VAL A 9 -27.70 6.29 4.43
CA VAL A 9 -26.53 5.62 3.86
C VAL A 9 -25.91 4.68 4.89
N LYS A 10 -25.33 3.58 4.38
CA LYS A 10 -24.65 2.58 5.21
C LYS A 10 -23.25 3.07 5.58
N CYS A 11 -22.82 2.79 6.81
CA CYS A 11 -21.46 3.11 7.24
C CYS A 11 -20.43 2.34 6.37
N PRO A 12 -19.36 3.01 5.88
CA PRO A 12 -18.28 2.35 5.16
C PRO A 12 -17.58 1.23 5.96
N TYR A 13 -17.65 1.30 7.30
CA TYR A 13 -17.08 0.30 8.21
C TYR A 13 -18.00 -0.90 8.48
N GLN A 14 -19.09 -1.06 7.71
CA GLN A 14 -19.99 -2.20 7.88
C GLN A 14 -19.28 -3.55 7.70
N GLN A 15 -18.30 -3.64 6.80
CA GLN A 15 -17.48 -4.84 6.63
C GLN A 15 -16.63 -5.21 7.85
N PHE A 16 -16.45 -4.28 8.80
CA PHE A 16 -15.74 -4.48 10.06
C PHE A 16 -16.71 -4.62 11.26
N GLY A 17 -18.02 -4.74 11.01
CA GLY A 17 -19.04 -4.96 12.05
C GLY A 17 -19.84 -3.73 12.47
N CYS A 18 -19.64 -2.56 11.85
CA CYS A 18 -20.46 -1.38 12.15
C CYS A 18 -21.82 -1.43 11.43
N ASN A 19 -22.91 -1.65 12.16
CA ASN A 19 -24.26 -1.78 11.56
C ASN A 19 -25.06 -0.46 11.51
N ILE A 20 -24.39 0.68 11.68
CA ILE A 20 -25.02 1.99 11.74
C ILE A 20 -25.44 2.45 10.32
N GLN A 21 -26.68 2.93 10.22
CA GLN A 21 -27.22 3.62 9.06
C GLN A 21 -27.74 4.98 9.52
N LEU A 22 -27.28 6.04 8.87
CA LEU A 22 -27.59 7.43 9.22
C LEU A 22 -27.80 8.24 7.95
N SER A 23 -28.31 9.46 8.08
CA SER A 23 -28.33 10.40 6.96
C SER A 23 -26.91 10.78 6.52
N ASN A 24 -26.73 11.25 5.28
CA ASN A 24 -25.43 11.76 4.82
C ASN A 24 -24.90 12.89 5.71
N LYS A 25 -25.80 13.72 6.27
CA LYS A 25 -25.43 14.81 7.19
C LYS A 25 -24.84 14.29 8.51
N GLU A 26 -25.41 13.22 9.07
CA GLU A 26 -24.98 12.65 10.36
C GLU A 26 -23.81 11.65 10.21
N MET A 27 -23.57 11.15 8.99
CA MET A 27 -22.48 10.22 8.70
C MET A 27 -21.11 10.83 9.00
N GLU A 28 -20.92 12.14 8.77
CA GLU A 28 -19.63 12.79 9.01
C GLU A 28 -19.27 12.79 10.51
N ASP A 29 -20.24 13.10 11.37
CA ASP A 29 -20.04 13.07 12.83
C ASP A 29 -19.81 11.63 13.33
N HIS A 30 -20.55 10.67 12.77
CA HIS A 30 -20.35 9.25 13.08
C HIS A 30 -18.94 8.75 12.70
N LEU A 31 -18.40 9.17 11.55
CA LEU A 31 -17.06 8.76 11.10
C LEU A 31 -15.94 9.29 12.02
N ARG A 32 -16.17 10.41 12.73
CA ARG A 32 -15.24 10.96 13.73
C ARG A 32 -15.26 10.23 15.07
N SER A 33 -16.25 9.36 15.31
CA SER A 33 -16.35 8.56 16.54
C SER A 33 -15.18 7.57 16.66
N PRO A 34 -14.60 7.39 17.86
CA PRO A 34 -13.53 6.43 18.10
C PRO A 34 -13.96 4.96 17.96
N SER A 35 -15.26 4.69 17.79
CA SER A 35 -15.81 3.33 17.64
C SER A 35 -15.20 2.57 16.46
N HIS A 36 -14.82 3.25 15.37
CA HIS A 36 -14.21 2.58 14.21
C HIS A 36 -12.76 2.17 14.47
N VAL A 37 -12.03 2.92 15.29
CA VAL A 37 -10.64 2.59 15.65
C VAL A 37 -10.61 1.26 16.41
N ALA A 38 -11.54 1.05 17.33
CA ALA A 38 -11.65 -0.22 18.06
C ALA A 38 -11.92 -1.42 17.13
N LEU A 39 -12.83 -1.26 16.15
CA LEU A 39 -13.13 -2.31 15.17
C LEU A 39 -11.92 -2.64 14.28
N LEU A 40 -11.18 -1.63 13.84
CA LEU A 40 -9.97 -1.80 13.04
C LEU A 40 -8.84 -2.49 13.83
N VAL A 41 -8.57 -2.04 15.06
CA VAL A 41 -7.55 -2.65 15.93
C VAL A 41 -7.89 -4.10 16.22
N GLY A 42 -9.16 -4.40 16.53
CA GLY A 42 -9.62 -5.78 16.73
C GLY A 42 -9.39 -6.66 15.50
N ARG A 43 -9.58 -6.13 14.29
CA ARG A 43 -9.30 -6.87 13.05
C ARG A 43 -7.81 -7.11 12.83
N ILE A 44 -6.97 -6.12 13.14
CA ILE A 44 -5.49 -6.25 13.04
C ILE A 44 -5.00 -7.37 13.97
N LEU A 45 -5.38 -7.34 15.25
CA LEU A 45 -4.98 -8.37 16.21
C LEU A 45 -5.46 -9.78 15.80
N ASN A 46 -6.66 -9.87 15.23
CA ASN A 46 -7.18 -11.14 14.73
C ASN A 46 -6.37 -11.66 13.53
N LEU A 47 -6.01 -10.78 12.60
CA LEU A 47 -5.16 -11.14 11.44
C LEU A 47 -3.73 -11.49 11.88
N GLU A 48 -3.17 -10.81 12.87
CA GLU A 48 -1.87 -11.15 13.45
C GLU A 48 -1.88 -12.54 14.09
N ALA A 49 -2.93 -12.87 14.85
CA ALA A 49 -3.10 -14.20 15.42
C ALA A 49 -3.21 -15.29 14.34
N GLN A 50 -3.93 -15.04 13.24
CA GLN A 50 -4.02 -15.97 12.11
C GLN A 50 -2.67 -16.15 11.39
N ASN A 51 -1.84 -15.11 11.33
CA ASN A 51 -0.51 -15.17 10.71
C ASN A 51 0.57 -15.81 11.60
N GLN A 52 0.34 -15.96 12.91
CA GLN A 52 1.29 -16.62 13.84
C GLN A 52 1.21 -18.15 13.81
N THR A 53 0.22 -18.75 13.15
CA THR A 53 0.13 -20.19 12.91
C THR A 53 0.16 -20.45 11.40
N PRO A 54 1.26 -20.91 10.76
CA PRO A 54 2.04 -22.09 11.12
C PRO A 54 3.58 -22.01 10.84
N GLN A 55 4.41 -21.93 11.89
CA GLN A 55 5.87 -22.15 11.78
C GLN A 55 6.34 -23.54 12.28
N GLU A 56 5.43 -24.42 12.71
CA GLU A 56 5.77 -25.74 13.29
C GLU A 56 5.24 -26.96 12.51
N ARG A 57 5.24 -26.92 11.17
CA ARG A 57 5.09 -28.17 10.40
C ARG A 57 6.16 -28.30 9.31
N LYS A 58 7.12 -29.17 9.64
CA LYS A 58 7.97 -30.00 8.78
C LYS A 58 9.33 -29.42 8.37
N GLY A 59 10.27 -29.55 9.31
CA GLY A 59 11.53 -30.19 8.96
C GLY A 59 11.27 -31.64 8.55
N ALA A 60 11.52 -31.96 7.28
CA ALA A 60 11.95 -33.27 6.76
C ALA A 60 11.85 -33.27 5.22
N SER A 61 12.74 -32.53 4.55
CA SER A 61 13.13 -32.88 3.19
C SER A 61 14.52 -32.32 2.92
N ARG A 62 15.38 -33.24 2.47
CA ARG A 62 16.83 -33.14 2.42
C ARG A 62 17.30 -32.12 1.38
N SER A 63 18.47 -31.54 1.68
CA SER A 63 19.52 -31.19 0.74
C SER A 63 19.10 -30.43 -0.52
N SER A 64 19.26 -29.11 -0.49
CA SER A 64 19.84 -28.35 -1.61
C SER A 64 20.33 -27.01 -1.09
N LYS A 65 21.64 -26.77 -1.23
CA LYS A 65 22.26 -25.45 -1.14
C LYS A 65 21.45 -24.46 -1.99
N ALA A 66 21.04 -23.34 -1.41
CA ALA A 66 20.59 -22.18 -2.16
C ALA A 66 21.19 -20.89 -1.57
N PRO A 67 21.49 -19.89 -2.42
CA PRO A 67 22.50 -18.87 -2.14
C PRO A 67 21.90 -17.61 -1.51
N LEU A 68 22.78 -16.85 -0.85
CA LEU A 68 22.62 -15.46 -0.45
C LEU A 68 21.89 -14.65 -1.53
N LEU A 69 20.69 -14.17 -1.18
CA LEU A 69 19.92 -13.24 -2.01
C LEU A 69 20.59 -11.87 -1.97
N ALA A 70 21.32 -11.58 -3.04
CA ALA A 70 21.74 -10.24 -3.43
C ALA A 70 20.51 -9.32 -3.59
N PRO A 71 20.67 -7.99 -3.44
CA PRO A 71 19.58 -7.05 -3.63
C PRO A 71 19.09 -7.21 -5.07
N LYS A 72 17.81 -7.57 -5.23
CA LYS A 72 17.20 -7.75 -6.55
C LYS A 72 17.37 -6.44 -7.30
N THR A 73 18.25 -6.52 -8.30
CA THR A 73 18.44 -5.54 -9.35
C THR A 73 17.09 -5.00 -9.76
N SER A 74 16.98 -3.67 -9.74
CA SER A 74 15.93 -2.87 -10.36
C SER A 74 15.40 -3.57 -11.61
N LEU A 75 14.28 -4.29 -11.45
CA LEU A 75 13.55 -4.85 -12.57
C LEU A 75 12.77 -3.66 -13.12
N VAL A 76 13.48 -2.79 -13.84
CA VAL A 76 12.85 -1.81 -14.71
C VAL A 76 12.08 -2.64 -15.73
N LEU A 77 10.82 -2.95 -15.41
CA LEU A 77 9.84 -3.33 -16.40
C LEU A 77 9.71 -2.09 -17.28
N HIS A 78 10.58 -1.99 -18.29
CA HIS A 78 10.36 -1.14 -19.43
C HIS A 78 9.09 -1.66 -20.11
N PHE A 79 7.93 -1.26 -19.57
CA PHE A 79 6.70 -1.16 -20.33
C PHE A 79 6.95 -0.05 -21.34
N LYS A 80 7.68 -0.40 -22.39
CA LYS A 80 7.79 0.41 -23.59
C LYS A 80 6.36 0.61 -24.03
N ARG A 81 5.81 1.81 -23.80
CA ARG A 81 4.53 2.26 -24.34
C ARG A 81 4.65 2.13 -25.85
N ASN A 82 4.37 0.95 -26.38
CA ASN A 82 4.06 0.75 -27.78
C ASN A 82 2.73 1.47 -27.96
N LYS A 83 2.82 2.78 -28.19
CA LYS A 83 1.75 3.55 -28.82
C LYS A 83 1.55 2.91 -30.20
N HIS A 84 0.73 1.87 -30.22
CA HIS A 84 0.18 1.13 -31.36
C HIS A 84 1.04 1.02 -32.65
N PRO A 85 1.53 -0.18 -33.02
CA PRO A 85 1.76 -0.48 -34.43
C PRO A 85 0.46 -0.84 -35.17
N PHE A 86 -0.70 -0.88 -34.50
CA PHE A 86 -1.99 -1.05 -35.16
C PHE A 86 -2.45 0.28 -35.78
N GLN A 87 -1.78 0.69 -36.85
CA GLN A 87 -2.41 1.56 -37.84
C GLN A 87 -3.61 0.79 -38.39
N LEU A 88 -4.81 1.24 -38.01
CA LEU A 88 -6.06 0.71 -38.55
C LEU A 88 -6.00 0.76 -40.09
N PRO A 89 -6.23 -0.36 -40.79
CA PRO A 89 -6.49 -0.31 -42.22
C PRO A 89 -7.62 0.68 -42.46
N THR A 90 -7.39 1.70 -43.28
CA THR A 90 -8.26 2.86 -43.52
C THR A 90 -9.64 2.51 -44.15
N ARG A 91 -9.99 1.22 -44.21
CA ARG A 91 -11.24 0.68 -44.79
C ARG A 91 -11.77 -0.55 -44.05
N LEU A 92 -11.71 -0.58 -42.72
CA LEU A 92 -12.46 -1.58 -41.95
C LEU A 92 -13.91 -1.10 -41.74
N ASN A 93 -14.87 -1.96 -42.06
CA ASN A 93 -16.29 -1.71 -41.87
C ASN A 93 -16.59 -1.38 -40.40
N ALA A 94 -17.23 -0.23 -40.15
CA ALA A 94 -17.63 0.23 -38.81
C ALA A 94 -18.50 -0.79 -38.04
N ALA A 95 -19.11 -1.74 -38.74
CA ALA A 95 -19.96 -2.78 -38.17
C ALA A 95 -19.27 -3.77 -37.20
N ASN A 96 -17.93 -3.76 -37.08
CA ASN A 96 -17.18 -4.70 -36.23
C ASN A 96 -16.38 -4.03 -35.10
N MET A 97 -16.61 -2.74 -34.85
CA MET A 97 -16.03 -2.01 -33.71
C MET A 97 -16.95 -2.10 -32.51
N GLU A 98 -16.38 -2.31 -31.33
CA GLU A 98 -17.07 -2.18 -30.04
C GLU A 98 -16.30 -1.24 -29.11
N THR A 99 -17.03 -0.52 -28.27
CA THR A 99 -16.44 0.36 -27.27
C THR A 99 -16.04 -0.43 -26.02
N CYS A 100 -14.77 -0.34 -25.62
CA CYS A 100 -14.32 -0.95 -24.37
C CYS A 100 -15.00 -0.31 -23.16
N GLY A 101 -15.67 -1.11 -22.32
CA GLY A 101 -16.36 -0.61 -21.12
C GLY A 101 -15.47 0.04 -20.06
N ARG A 102 -14.15 -0.17 -20.12
CA ARG A 102 -13.17 0.42 -19.18
C ARG A 102 -12.59 1.73 -19.72
N CYS A 103 -11.87 1.70 -20.84
CA CYS A 103 -11.17 2.88 -21.38
C CYS A 103 -11.99 3.70 -22.39
N ARG A 104 -13.13 3.18 -22.86
CA ARG A 104 -13.99 3.78 -23.90
C ARG A 104 -13.35 3.91 -25.29
N GLU A 105 -12.25 3.21 -25.55
CA GLU A 105 -11.67 3.11 -26.88
C GLU A 105 -12.50 2.19 -27.77
N GLU A 106 -12.55 2.50 -29.06
CA GLU A 106 -13.12 1.62 -30.08
C GLU A 106 -12.11 0.52 -30.41
N VAL A 107 -12.52 -0.72 -30.22
CA VAL A 107 -11.69 -1.91 -30.39
C VAL A 107 -12.43 -2.89 -31.29
N TYR A 108 -11.70 -3.60 -32.15
CA TYR A 108 -12.30 -4.65 -32.96
C TYR A 108 -12.90 -5.74 -32.06
N PHE A 109 -14.14 -6.15 -32.31
CA PHE A 109 -14.85 -7.12 -31.45
C PHE A 109 -14.02 -8.38 -31.16
N LYS A 110 -13.39 -8.96 -32.19
CA LYS A 110 -12.55 -10.16 -32.04
C LYS A 110 -11.29 -9.93 -31.19
N SER A 111 -10.82 -8.69 -31.05
CA SER A 111 -9.68 -8.32 -30.21
C SER A 111 -10.06 -7.76 -28.84
N MET A 112 -11.37 -7.66 -28.51
CA MET A 112 -11.82 -7.04 -27.25
C MET A 112 -11.27 -7.75 -26.01
N LYS A 113 -11.21 -9.10 -26.03
CA LYS A 113 -10.63 -9.90 -24.95
C LYS A 113 -9.15 -9.57 -24.74
N MET A 114 -8.37 -9.65 -25.82
CA MET A 114 -6.93 -9.34 -25.81
C MET A 114 -6.69 -7.90 -25.37
N HIS A 115 -7.48 -6.94 -25.84
CA HIS A 115 -7.42 -5.57 -25.35
C HIS A 115 -7.65 -5.50 -23.84
N ALA A 116 -8.74 -6.08 -23.32
CA ALA A 116 -9.09 -6.01 -21.91
C ALA A 116 -8.02 -6.63 -20.98
N GLU A 117 -7.34 -7.67 -21.43
CA GLU A 117 -6.31 -8.41 -20.68
C GLU A 117 -4.92 -7.77 -20.83
N GLU A 118 -4.53 -7.35 -22.04
CA GLU A 118 -3.14 -7.02 -22.37
C GLU A 118 -2.87 -5.54 -22.66
N PHE A 119 -3.84 -4.79 -23.19
CA PHE A 119 -3.60 -3.46 -23.77
C PHE A 119 -4.41 -2.34 -23.12
N CYS A 120 -5.51 -2.66 -22.42
CA CYS A 120 -6.36 -1.66 -21.82
C CYS A 120 -5.61 -0.91 -20.72
N GLU A 121 -5.42 0.39 -20.89
CA GLU A 121 -4.73 1.23 -19.91
C GLU A 121 -5.44 1.28 -18.54
N ARG A 122 -6.73 0.96 -18.51
CA ARG A 122 -7.55 0.88 -17.29
C ARG A 122 -7.76 -0.54 -16.78
N ARG A 123 -7.03 -1.54 -17.29
CA ARG A 123 -6.99 -2.87 -16.65
C ARG A 123 -6.34 -2.73 -15.28
N LEU A 124 -6.82 -3.51 -14.32
CA LEU A 124 -6.22 -3.58 -12.99
C LEU A 124 -5.05 -4.57 -13.03
N LEU A 125 -3.89 -4.11 -12.55
CA LEU A 125 -2.70 -4.92 -12.32
C LEU A 125 -2.43 -4.94 -10.81
N SER A 126 -1.90 -6.05 -10.31
CA SER A 126 -1.49 -6.14 -8.91
C SER A 126 -0.21 -5.34 -8.68
N CYS A 127 -0.25 -4.44 -7.72
CA CYS A 127 0.93 -3.75 -7.24
C CYS A 127 1.92 -4.74 -6.60
N PRO A 128 3.22 -4.71 -6.93
CA PRO A 128 4.20 -5.64 -6.36
C PRO A 128 4.56 -5.37 -4.89
N TYR A 129 4.15 -4.23 -4.31
CA TYR A 129 4.46 -3.85 -2.93
C TYR A 129 3.29 -4.07 -1.97
N CYS A 130 2.06 -3.79 -2.41
CA CYS A 130 0.87 -3.83 -1.54
C CYS A 130 -0.24 -4.75 -2.06
N GLU A 131 -0.03 -5.45 -3.17
CA GLU A 131 -0.96 -6.38 -3.82
C GLU A 131 -2.31 -5.79 -4.24
N SER A 132 -2.52 -4.48 -4.03
CA SER A 132 -3.73 -3.78 -4.44
C SER A 132 -3.84 -3.71 -5.97
N GLY A 133 -5.08 -3.73 -6.47
CA GLY A 133 -5.36 -3.54 -7.88
C GLY A 133 -5.22 -2.08 -8.29
N VAL A 134 -4.24 -1.78 -9.13
CA VAL A 134 -3.96 -0.43 -9.67
C VAL A 134 -4.17 -0.42 -11.17
N GLU A 135 -4.77 0.62 -11.73
CA GLU A 135 -4.88 0.77 -13.19
C GLU A 135 -3.50 0.75 -13.83
N ALA A 136 -3.33 0.04 -14.94
CA ALA A 136 -2.04 -0.10 -15.62
C ALA A 136 -1.37 1.26 -15.93
N ARG A 137 -2.15 2.27 -16.32
CA ARG A 137 -1.65 3.64 -16.55
C ARG A 137 -1.09 4.34 -15.31
N ASN A 138 -1.53 3.95 -14.12
CA ASN A 138 -1.14 4.56 -12.84
C ASN A 138 -0.09 3.71 -12.09
N LEU A 139 0.14 2.46 -12.53
CA LEU A 139 1.02 1.53 -11.82
C LEU A 139 2.44 2.06 -11.67
N GLU A 140 3.02 2.63 -12.73
CA GLU A 140 4.38 3.18 -12.71
C GLU A 140 4.51 4.34 -11.71
N ALA A 141 3.58 5.30 -11.74
CA ALA A 141 3.57 6.42 -10.81
C ALA A 141 3.35 5.95 -9.35
N SER A 142 2.49 4.95 -9.16
CA SER A 142 2.28 4.34 -7.84
C SER A 142 3.57 3.70 -7.31
N ILE A 143 4.27 2.92 -8.13
CA ILE A 143 5.56 2.30 -7.77
C ILE A 143 6.58 3.37 -7.38
N GLN A 144 6.77 4.40 -8.21
CA GLN A 144 7.71 5.49 -7.90
C GLN A 144 7.38 6.20 -6.58
N GLN A 145 6.10 6.43 -6.31
CA GLN A 145 5.66 7.02 -5.04
C GLN A 145 6.00 6.13 -3.84
N MET A 146 5.81 4.81 -3.94
CA MET A 146 6.17 3.88 -2.86
C MET A 146 7.68 3.78 -2.67
N GLU A 147 8.47 3.76 -3.75
CA GLU A 147 9.93 3.79 -3.66
C GLU A 147 10.43 5.06 -2.94
N GLN A 148 9.82 6.21 -3.25
CA GLN A 148 10.12 7.46 -2.55
C GLN A 148 9.76 7.39 -1.05
N GLN A 149 8.59 6.81 -0.71
CA GLN A 149 8.17 6.63 0.68
C GLN A 149 9.13 5.70 1.45
N VAL A 150 9.59 4.61 0.83
CA VAL A 150 10.60 3.72 1.42
C VAL A 150 11.93 4.46 1.60
N GLY A 151 12.34 5.29 0.64
CA GLY A 151 13.50 6.16 0.76
C GLY A 151 13.40 7.10 1.96
N HIS A 152 12.27 7.80 2.12
CA HIS A 152 12.03 8.70 3.25
C HIS A 152 12.04 7.93 4.59
N ALA A 153 11.43 6.75 4.65
CA ALA A 153 11.41 5.92 5.84
C ALA A 153 12.83 5.48 6.26
N ASN A 154 13.70 5.15 5.29
CA ASN A 154 15.08 4.79 5.56
C ASN A 154 15.89 5.99 6.09
N VAL A 155 15.71 7.18 5.54
CA VAL A 155 16.35 8.41 6.04
C VAL A 155 15.89 8.72 7.47
N LEU A 156 14.59 8.67 7.73
CA LEU A 156 14.05 8.89 9.06
C LEU A 156 14.58 7.87 10.07
N LYS A 157 14.67 6.60 9.66
CA LYS A 157 15.25 5.54 10.49
C LYS A 157 16.72 5.82 10.82
N ALA A 158 17.52 6.27 9.86
CA ALA A 158 18.92 6.63 10.10
C ALA A 158 19.05 7.78 11.11
N HIS A 159 18.24 8.83 10.95
CA HIS A 159 18.24 9.96 11.88
C HIS A 159 17.78 9.58 13.30
N ILE A 160 16.81 8.67 13.42
CA ILE A 160 16.42 8.11 14.73
C ILE A 160 17.59 7.39 15.40
N GLU A 161 18.40 6.62 14.65
CA GLU A 161 19.57 5.95 15.22
C GLU A 161 20.68 6.94 15.64
N GLU A 162 20.88 8.02 14.87
CA GLU A 162 21.80 9.11 15.24
C GLU A 162 21.37 9.78 16.56
N LEU A 163 20.10 10.20 16.66
CA LEU A 163 19.56 10.79 17.88
C LEU A 163 19.63 9.84 19.08
N LYS A 164 19.48 8.52 18.87
CA LYS A 164 19.65 7.53 19.95
C LYS A 164 21.07 7.52 20.49
N MET A 165 22.08 7.67 19.63
CA MET A 165 23.48 7.74 20.08
C MET A 165 23.74 9.03 20.87
N GLU A 166 23.26 10.18 20.39
CA GLU A 166 23.38 11.47 21.11
C GLU A 166 22.72 11.41 22.49
N VAL A 167 21.51 10.84 22.58
CA VAL A 167 20.82 10.66 23.87
C VAL A 167 21.60 9.75 24.81
N GLN A 168 22.29 8.73 24.29
CA GLN A 168 23.12 7.85 25.11
C GLN A 168 24.36 8.57 25.64
N GLU A 169 25.01 9.42 24.84
CA GLU A 169 26.14 10.24 25.26
C GLU A 169 25.74 11.23 26.36
N LEU A 170 24.65 11.97 26.15
CA LEU A 170 24.12 12.91 27.16
C LEU A 170 23.73 12.22 28.47
N ARG A 171 23.23 10.98 28.42
CA ARG A 171 22.95 10.19 29.63
C ARG A 171 24.24 9.87 30.39
N ALA A 172 25.30 9.47 29.68
CA ALA A 172 26.59 9.19 30.30
C ALA A 172 27.19 10.45 30.95
N GLU A 173 27.12 11.60 30.27
CA GLU A 173 27.54 12.88 30.85
C GLU A 173 26.73 13.26 32.09
N ASN A 174 25.40 13.06 32.05
CA ASN A 174 24.52 13.34 33.18
C ASN A 174 24.87 12.48 34.41
N ASP A 175 25.21 11.21 34.20
CA ASP A 175 25.62 10.30 35.28
C ASP A 175 26.96 10.74 35.91
N VAL A 176 27.91 11.22 35.11
CA VAL A 176 29.16 11.81 35.61
C VAL A 176 28.88 13.06 36.45
N LEU A 177 28.02 13.96 35.98
CA LEU A 177 27.66 15.17 36.70
C LEU A 177 26.94 14.87 38.02
N LYS A 178 26.00 13.92 38.03
CA LYS A 178 25.31 13.46 39.25
C LYS A 178 26.29 12.96 40.29
N LYS A 179 27.28 12.17 39.87
CA LYS A 179 28.34 11.68 40.77
C LYS A 179 29.15 12.84 41.36
N ALA A 180 29.56 13.81 40.53
CA ALA A 180 30.31 14.96 40.99
C ALA A 180 29.53 15.82 42.00
N VAL A 181 28.22 16.01 41.79
CA VAL A 181 27.35 16.71 42.74
C VAL A 181 27.30 15.97 44.08
N TYR A 182 27.10 14.66 44.05
CA TYR A 182 27.07 13.83 45.27
C TYR A 182 28.39 13.93 46.05
N ASP A 183 29.54 13.86 45.37
CA ASP A 183 30.85 13.96 46.00
C ASP A 183 31.06 15.34 46.68
N ILE A 184 30.50 16.42 46.13
CA ILE A 184 30.52 17.76 46.73
C ILE A 184 29.62 17.84 47.96
N GLU A 185 28.42 17.28 47.90
CA GLU A 185 27.46 17.27 49.02
C GLU A 185 28.00 16.50 50.23
N VAL A 186 28.70 15.39 50.02
CA VAL A 186 29.31 14.59 51.09
C VAL A 186 30.52 15.28 51.74
N ALA A 187 31.14 16.25 51.07
CA ALA A 187 32.32 16.96 51.58
C ALA A 187 31.98 18.16 52.50
N GLN A 188 30.71 18.55 52.63
CA GLN A 188 30.23 19.65 53.47
C GLN A 188 29.81 19.18 54.86
#